data_AF-A0A522UNB0-F1
#
_entry.id   AF-A0A522UNB0-F1
#
_cell.length_a   1.000
_cell.length_b   1.000
_cell.length_c   1.000
_cell.angle_alpha   90.00
_cell.angle_beta   90.00
_cell.angle_gamma   90.00
#
_symmetry.space_group_name_H-M   'P 1'
#
loop_
_entity.id
_entity.type
_entity.pdbx_description
1 polymer ?
#
loop_
_entity_poly.entity_id
_entity_poly.type
_entity_poly.pdbx_seq_one_letter_code
_entity_poly.pdbx_strand_id
1 'polypeptide(L)' 'MKIVDVYGKGKFGLSFEIFPPKTEAGESLLFAALEALMAYRPSFVSCTYGA' A
#
# COMPACT_ATOMS: atom_id res chain seq x y z
N MET A 1 -10.56 -10.49 -2.73
CA MET A 1 -10.91 -9.78 -1.49
C MET A 1 -11.62 -8.48 -1.88
N LYS A 2 -12.72 -8.08 -1.22
CA LYS A 2 -13.32 -6.76 -1.45
C LYS A 2 -12.89 -5.81 -0.32
N ILE A 3 -12.64 -4.54 -0.63
CA ILE A 3 -12.22 -3.53 0.36
C ILE A 3 -13.26 -3.39 1.48
N VAL A 4 -14.55 -3.55 1.17
CA VAL A 4 -15.61 -3.51 2.18
C VAL A 4 -15.45 -4.57 3.27
N ASP A 5 -14.81 -5.71 2.97
CA ASP A 5 -14.60 -6.80 3.92
C ASP A 5 -13.44 -6.51 4.90
N VAL A 6 -12.57 -5.55 4.57
CA VAL A 6 -11.41 -5.12 5.36
C VAL A 6 -11.85 -4.30 6.57
N TYR A 7 -12.78 -3.37 6.38
CA TYR A 7 -13.21 -2.39 7.39
C TYR A 7 -14.51 -2.77 8.13
N GLY A 8 -14.84 -4.05 8.17
CA GLY A 8 -16.01 -4.55 8.89
C GLY A 8 -15.93 -4.33 10.42
N LYS A 9 -17.08 -4.42 11.10
CA LYS A 9 -17.17 -4.25 12.57
C LYS A 9 -16.18 -5.16 13.31
N GLY A 10 -15.42 -4.58 14.24
CA GLY A 10 -14.45 -5.32 15.07
C GLY A 10 -13.13 -5.66 14.37
N LYS A 11 -12.90 -5.18 13.15
CA LYS A 11 -11.62 -5.33 12.44
C LYS A 11 -10.84 -4.01 12.46
N PHE A 12 -9.52 -4.11 12.57
CA PHE A 12 -8.61 -3.00 12.31
C PHE A 12 -8.11 -3.12 10.86
N GLY A 13 -8.63 -2.26 9.98
CA GLY A 13 -8.18 -2.17 8.60
C GLY A 13 -7.00 -1.20 8.48
N LEU A 14 -5.86 -1.70 7.98
CA LEU A 14 -4.70 -0.89 7.65
C LEU A 14 -4.43 -0.96 6.14
N SER A 15 -4.16 0.19 5.53
CA SER A 15 -3.77 0.30 4.13
C SER A 15 -2.77 1.43 3.96
N PHE A 16 -1.95 1.35 2.92
CA PHE A 16 -1.03 2.41 2.53
C PHE A 16 -1.36 2.91 1.13
N GLU A 17 -1.04 4.16 0.86
CA GLU A 17 -1.12 4.75 -0.48
C GLU A 17 0.28 5.11 -0.97
N ILE A 18 0.56 4.79 -2.22
CA ILE A 18 1.84 5.08 -2.88
C ILE A 18 1.64 5.92 -4.13
N PHE A 19 2.74 6.52 -4.58
CA PHE A 19 2.82 7.23 -5.85
C PHE A 19 3.65 6.41 -6.85
N PRO A 20 3.30 6.40 -8.15
CA PRO A 20 4.08 5.70 -9.16
C PRO A 20 5.48 6.31 -9.25
N PRO A 21 6.55 5.49 -9.23
CA PRO A 21 7.91 5.99 -9.33
C PRO A 21 8.14 6.58 -10.73
N LYS A 22 8.98 7.61 -10.81
CA LYS A 22 9.34 8.26 -12.09
C LYS A 22 10.67 7.76 -12.67
N THR A 23 11.42 6.97 -11.90
CA THR A 23 12.76 6.49 -12.23
C THR A 23 12.98 5.08 -11.66
N GLU A 24 13.92 4.33 -12.23
CA GLU A 24 14.31 2.99 -11.76
C GLU A 24 14.88 3.01 -10.33
N ALA A 25 15.64 4.06 -9.98
CA ALA A 25 16.11 4.27 -8.61
C ALA A 25 14.93 4.50 -7.65
N GLY A 26 13.92 5.25 -8.07
CA GLY A 26 12.68 5.45 -7.31
C GLY A 26 11.88 4.17 -7.14
N GLU A 27 11.86 3.30 -8.16
CA GLU A 27 11.24 1.98 -8.08
C GLU A 27 11.94 1.09 -7.05
N SER A 28 13.27 1.06 -7.05
CA SER A 28 14.06 0.31 -6.06
C SER A 28 13.78 0.80 -4.62
N LEU A 29 13.73 2.13 -4.41
CA LEU A 29 13.38 2.71 -3.11
C LEU A 29 11.94 2.37 -2.70
N LEU A 30 10.99 2.41 -3.64
CA LEU A 30 9.60 2.07 -3.40
C LEU A 30 9.47 0.62 -2.92
N PHE A 31 10.14 -0.33 -3.58
CA PHE A 31 10.11 -1.73 -3.17
C PHE A 31 10.71 -1.94 -1.77
N ALA A 32 11.84 -1.30 -1.46
CA ALA A 32 12.43 -1.38 -0.11
C ALA A 32 11.50 -0.79 0.96
N ALA A 33 10.82 0.34 0.67
CA ALA A 33 9.84 0.92 1.58
C ALA A 33 8.63 0.00 1.77
N LEU A 34 8.11 -0.59 0.69
CA LEU A 34 7.01 -1.54 0.75
C LEU A 34 7.35 -2.77 1.60
N GLU A 35 8.57 -3.30 1.47
CA GLU A 35 9.04 -4.43 2.29
C GLU A 35 8.99 -4.09 3.79
N ALA A 36 9.47 -2.91 4.19
CA ALA A 36 9.38 -2.45 5.57
C ALA A 36 7.91 -2.29 6.04
N LEU A 37 7.03 -1.79 5.17
CA LEU A 37 5.61 -1.59 5.48
C LEU A 37 4.82 -2.91 5.59
N MET A 38 5.26 -3.98 4.92
CA MET A 38 4.63 -5.30 5.01
C MET A 38 4.69 -5.90 6.41
N ALA A 39 5.63 -5.48 7.26
CA ALA A 39 5.70 -5.89 8.66
C ALA A 39 4.40 -5.58 9.44
N TYR A 40 3.67 -4.54 9.02
CA TYR A 40 2.40 -4.13 9.64
C TYR A 40 1.17 -4.87 9.09
N ARG A 41 1.36 -5.78 8.12
CA ARG A 41 0.31 -6.58 7.49
C ARG A 41 -0.87 -5.72 7.00
N PRO A 42 -0.64 -4.72 6.14
CA PRO A 42 -1.75 -3.97 5.55
C PRO A 42 -2.62 -4.91 4.70
N SER A 43 -3.91 -4.60 4.64
CA SER A 43 -4.88 -5.38 3.88
C SER A 43 -4.82 -5.12 2.37
N PHE A 44 -4.37 -3.94 1.97
CA PHE A 44 -4.07 -3.57 0.58
C PHE A 44 -3.17 -2.33 0.54
N VAL A 45 -2.62 -2.06 -0.65
CA VAL A 45 -1.89 -0.83 -0.97
C VAL A 45 -2.56 -0.20 -2.18
N SER A 46 -2.93 1.08 -2.11
CA SER A 46 -3.42 1.85 -3.26
C SER A 46 -2.24 2.51 -3.98
N CYS A 47 -2.37 2.66 -5.30
CA CYS A 47 -1.45 3.47 -6.10
C CYS A 47 -2.26 4.61 -6.71
N THR A 48 -1.78 5.83 -6.54
CA THR A 48 -2.42 7.02 -7.12
C THR A 48 -2.37 6.96 -8.65
N TYR A 49 -3.36 7.60 -9.28
CA TYR A 49 -3.36 7.84 -10.72
C TYR A 49 -3.09 9.34 -10.94
N GLY A 50 -2.05 9.66 -11.71
CA GLY A 50 -1.67 11.04 -11.99
C GLY A 50 -2.78 11.81 -12.70
N ALA A 51 -2.85 13.13 -12.45
CA ALA A 51 -3.73 14.05 -13.16
C ALA A 51 -3.22 14.35 -14.58
#